data_AF-A0A8T4T345-F1
#
_entry.id   AF-A0A8T4T345-F1
#
_cell.length_a   1.000
_cell.length_b   1.000
_cell.length_c   1.000
_cell.angle_alpha   90.00
_cell.angle_beta   90.00
_cell.angle_gamma   90.00
#
_symmetry.space_group_name_H-M   'P 1'
#
loop_
_entity.id
_entity.type
_entity.pdbx_description
1 polymer ?
#
loop_
_entity_poly.entity_id
_entity_poly.type
_entity_poly.pdbx_seq_one_letter_code
_entity_poly.pdbx_strand_id
1 'polypeptide(L)'
;MTKAQREAMLDYLVEKLYEGGERHLTASSKRLAGSVPIQYIKISEQDPENKGIVLLCDREFTKNKFTRVVRAAKDQYKNVAVVFLKDGETYFRTANPRAYVQADGRSLKKLTPEQVQRVMLLRPEEIQFVKGKSGGTIQYYQPKSARLDECLVEYKFQTVQFDYSHVGDDRFQPLNRTSVREYLWVGKQDHKGTLKLGNRALIFVPTPTRPVHACADMRDEDVNFLGPQDDVA
;
A
#
# COMPACT_ATOMS: atom_id res chain seq x y z
N MET A 1 2.39 -16.76 -8.20
CA MET A 1 2.48 -15.62 -9.15
C MET A 1 3.28 -15.95 -10.40
N THR A 2 2.72 -15.69 -11.58
CA THR A 2 3.37 -15.95 -12.88
C THR A 2 4.31 -14.80 -13.29
N LYS A 3 5.14 -15.01 -14.32
CA LYS A 3 6.00 -13.95 -14.88
C LYS A 3 5.17 -12.82 -15.49
N ALA A 4 4.15 -13.15 -16.28
CA ALA A 4 3.25 -12.17 -16.92
C ALA A 4 2.50 -11.31 -15.88
N GLN A 5 2.04 -11.93 -14.78
CA GLN A 5 1.44 -11.16 -13.68
C GLN A 5 2.43 -10.14 -13.14
N ARG A 6 3.67 -10.53 -12.81
CA ARG A 6 4.69 -9.61 -12.31
C ARG A 6 5.00 -8.46 -13.25
N GLU A 7 5.10 -8.73 -14.55
CA GLU A 7 5.34 -7.71 -15.57
C GLU A 7 4.19 -6.70 -15.59
N ALA A 8 2.94 -7.17 -15.61
CA ALA A 8 1.77 -6.28 -15.51
C ALA A 8 1.76 -5.42 -14.23
N MET A 9 2.13 -6.00 -13.07
CA MET A 9 2.22 -5.22 -11.82
C MET A 9 3.28 -4.13 -11.88
N LEU A 10 4.41 -4.45 -12.52
CA LEU A 10 5.51 -3.52 -12.68
C LEU A 10 5.12 -2.40 -13.64
N ASP A 11 4.49 -2.73 -14.76
CA ASP A 11 4.04 -1.79 -15.78
C ASP A 11 3.03 -0.80 -15.17
N TYR A 12 2.04 -1.30 -14.41
CA TYR A 12 1.10 -0.46 -13.68
C TYR A 12 1.80 0.54 -12.74
N LEU A 13 2.77 0.07 -11.95
CA LEU A 13 3.49 0.95 -11.01
C LEU A 13 4.33 1.99 -11.75
N VAL A 14 4.98 1.61 -12.85
CA VAL A 14 5.76 2.54 -13.69
C VAL A 14 4.85 3.60 -14.30
N GLU A 15 3.69 3.19 -14.85
CA GLU A 15 2.69 4.11 -15.39
C GLU A 15 2.21 5.11 -14.34
N LYS A 16 1.79 4.63 -13.15
CA LYS A 16 1.27 5.50 -12.10
C LYS A 16 2.32 6.43 -11.48
N LEU A 17 3.58 6.01 -11.43
CA LEU A 17 4.69 6.88 -11.05
C LEU A 17 4.96 7.95 -12.12
N TYR A 18 4.90 7.56 -13.40
CA TYR A 18 5.09 8.48 -14.51
C TYR A 18 4.00 9.55 -14.59
N GLU A 19 2.73 9.16 -14.37
CA GLU A 19 1.61 10.08 -14.19
C GLU A 19 1.85 11.05 -13.02
N GLY A 20 2.56 10.60 -11.99
CA GLY A 20 2.94 11.40 -10.82
C GLY A 20 4.00 12.42 -11.10
N GLY A 21 4.53 12.48 -12.31
CA GLY A 21 5.63 13.37 -12.65
C GLY A 21 7.00 12.78 -12.32
N GLU A 22 7.07 11.53 -11.85
CA GLU A 22 8.36 10.83 -11.76
C GLU A 22 8.91 10.61 -13.18
N ARG A 23 10.23 10.74 -13.32
CA ARG A 23 10.94 10.65 -14.60
C ARG A 23 12.09 9.64 -14.50
N HIS A 24 12.58 9.20 -15.66
CA HIS A 24 13.69 8.25 -15.80
C HIS A 24 13.54 6.97 -14.95
N LEU A 25 12.35 6.38 -15.02
CA LEU A 25 12.03 5.13 -14.34
C LEU A 25 12.78 3.98 -15.00
N THR A 26 13.61 3.26 -14.24
CA THR A 26 14.32 2.07 -14.73
C THR A 26 13.94 0.86 -13.88
N ALA A 27 13.16 -0.03 -14.48
CA ALA A 27 12.83 -1.33 -13.91
C ALA A 27 14.00 -2.31 -14.06
N SER A 28 14.38 -2.98 -12.98
CA SER A 28 15.44 -3.98 -13.03
C SER A 28 15.26 -5.08 -11.99
N SER A 29 15.87 -6.23 -12.28
CA SER A 29 15.97 -7.35 -11.34
C SER A 29 17.44 -7.67 -11.14
N LYS A 30 18.06 -7.08 -10.11
CA LYS A 30 19.48 -7.28 -9.79
C LYS A 30 19.68 -7.42 -8.29
N ARG A 31 20.86 -7.91 -7.90
CA ARG A 31 21.29 -7.91 -6.49
C ARG A 31 21.68 -6.49 -6.09
N LEU A 32 21.15 -6.01 -4.97
CA LEU A 32 21.62 -4.77 -4.35
C LEU A 32 22.79 -5.12 -3.41
N ALA A 33 24.01 -4.65 -3.69
CA ALA A 33 25.20 -4.83 -2.83
C ALA A 33 25.37 -6.26 -2.24
N GLY A 34 25.33 -7.30 -3.09
CA GLY A 34 25.52 -8.69 -2.65
C GLY A 34 24.33 -9.32 -1.91
N SER A 35 23.18 -8.63 -1.86
CA SER A 35 21.94 -9.18 -1.31
C SER A 35 21.25 -10.15 -2.28
N VAL A 36 20.09 -10.67 -1.87
CA VAL A 36 19.24 -11.54 -2.69
C VAL A 36 18.75 -10.77 -3.92
N PRO A 37 18.63 -11.39 -5.11
CA PRO A 37 17.99 -10.75 -6.25
C PRO A 37 16.58 -10.30 -5.89
N ILE A 38 16.30 -9.01 -6.08
CA ILE A 38 14.98 -8.40 -5.88
C ILE A 38 14.64 -7.56 -7.09
N GLN A 39 13.36 -7.50 -7.42
CA GLN A 39 12.86 -6.59 -8.44
C GLN A 39 12.70 -5.21 -7.85
N TYR A 40 13.04 -4.18 -8.62
CA TYR A 40 12.91 -2.81 -8.16
C TYR A 40 12.72 -1.86 -9.33
N ILE A 41 12.16 -0.70 -9.03
CA ILE A 41 12.08 0.46 -9.94
C ILE A 41 13.01 1.51 -9.37
N LYS A 42 14.06 1.87 -10.13
CA LYS A 42 14.90 3.02 -9.80
C LYS A 42 14.23 4.27 -10.32
N ILE A 43 14.21 5.28 -9.47
CA ILE A 43 13.77 6.63 -9.80
C ILE A 43 15.03 7.48 -9.75
N SER A 44 15.57 7.78 -10.93
CA SER A 44 16.75 8.63 -11.05
C SER A 44 16.29 10.01 -11.46
N GLU A 45 16.40 10.99 -10.57
CA GLU A 45 16.33 12.37 -11.03
C GLU A 45 17.64 12.76 -11.74
N GLN A 46 17.58 13.83 -12.53
CA GLN A 46 18.77 14.59 -12.93
C GLN A 46 19.49 15.15 -11.69
N ASP A 47 18.75 15.34 -10.59
CA ASP A 47 19.27 15.70 -9.27
C ASP A 47 19.80 14.46 -8.51
N PRO A 48 21.11 14.42 -8.19
CA PRO A 48 21.70 13.35 -7.41
C PRO A 48 21.09 13.20 -6.00
N GLU A 49 20.49 14.26 -5.45
CA GLU A 49 19.99 14.32 -4.08
C GLU A 49 18.60 13.70 -3.90
N ASN A 50 17.86 13.42 -4.98
CA ASN A 50 16.51 12.84 -4.94
C ASN A 50 16.43 11.41 -5.47
N LYS A 51 17.56 10.71 -5.55
CA LYS A 51 17.60 9.31 -5.98
C LYS A 51 16.68 8.43 -5.11
N GLY A 52 15.80 7.72 -5.79
CA GLY A 52 14.77 6.90 -5.19
C GLY A 52 14.77 5.47 -5.69
N ILE A 53 14.20 4.57 -4.89
CA ILE A 53 13.97 3.19 -5.30
C ILE A 53 12.66 2.65 -4.71
N VAL A 54 11.92 1.91 -5.53
CA VAL A 54 10.76 1.13 -5.12
C VAL A 54 11.16 -0.34 -5.17
N LEU A 55 11.21 -1.00 -4.01
CA LEU A 55 11.49 -2.43 -3.91
C LEU A 55 10.21 -3.22 -4.07
N LEU A 56 10.19 -4.17 -5.01
CA LEU A 56 9.06 -5.03 -5.30
C LEU A 56 9.29 -6.40 -4.64
N CYS A 57 8.49 -6.71 -3.62
CA CYS A 57 8.62 -7.94 -2.85
C CYS A 57 7.66 -8.99 -3.38
N ASP A 58 8.18 -9.86 -4.25
CA ASP A 58 7.41 -10.86 -5.00
C ASP A 58 7.50 -12.28 -4.41
N ARG A 59 8.31 -12.46 -3.37
CA ARG A 59 8.67 -13.77 -2.82
C ARG A 59 8.84 -13.71 -1.31
N GLU A 60 8.86 -14.87 -0.68
CA GLU A 60 9.20 -15.00 0.73
C GLU A 60 10.70 -14.74 0.95
N PHE A 61 11.00 -14.02 2.02
CA PHE A 61 12.38 -13.79 2.45
C PHE A 61 12.58 -14.32 3.87
N THR A 62 13.76 -14.87 4.13
CA THR A 62 14.15 -15.08 5.53
C THR A 62 14.36 -13.72 6.21
N LYS A 63 14.05 -13.64 7.51
CA LYS A 63 14.09 -12.38 8.29
C LYS A 63 15.37 -11.57 8.05
N ASN A 64 16.53 -12.23 8.09
CA ASN A 64 17.83 -11.57 7.94
C ASN A 64 18.10 -11.09 6.51
N LYS A 65 17.57 -11.80 5.49
CA LYS A 65 17.80 -11.45 4.09
C LYS A 65 17.02 -10.20 3.70
N PHE A 66 15.74 -10.12 4.09
CA PHE A 66 14.91 -8.96 3.78
C PHE A 66 15.46 -7.67 4.40
N THR A 67 15.82 -7.71 5.69
CA THR A 67 16.40 -6.54 6.38
C THR A 67 17.70 -6.08 5.73
N ARG A 68 18.54 -7.01 5.27
CA ARG A 68 19.77 -6.67 4.52
C ARG A 68 19.47 -5.98 3.20
N VAL A 69 18.48 -6.45 2.44
CA VAL A 69 18.06 -5.82 1.17
C VAL A 69 17.55 -4.40 1.43
N VAL A 70 16.64 -4.22 2.39
CA VAL A 70 16.07 -2.90 2.72
C VAL A 70 17.16 -1.95 3.25
N ARG A 71 18.10 -2.45 4.06
CA ARG A 71 19.23 -1.66 4.56
C ARG A 71 20.15 -1.23 3.42
N ALA A 72 20.58 -2.16 2.57
CA ALA A 72 21.41 -1.86 1.41
C ALA A 72 20.76 -0.82 0.46
N ALA A 73 19.42 -0.87 0.31
CA ALA A 73 18.70 0.15 -0.43
C ALA A 73 18.75 1.52 0.27
N LYS A 74 18.55 1.57 1.60
CA LYS A 74 18.62 2.83 2.36
C LYS A 74 20.02 3.43 2.42
N ASP A 75 21.06 2.60 2.34
CA ASP A 75 22.45 3.05 2.29
C ASP A 75 22.79 3.69 0.92
N GLN A 76 22.05 3.35 -0.14
CA GLN A 76 22.30 3.82 -1.51
C GLN A 76 21.31 4.89 -2.00
N TYR A 77 20.09 4.93 -1.46
CA TYR A 77 18.99 5.77 -1.93
C TYR A 77 18.35 6.49 -0.74
N LYS A 78 18.08 7.79 -0.91
CA LYS A 78 17.42 8.63 0.11
C LYS A 78 15.98 8.20 0.33
N ASN A 79 15.27 7.93 -0.76
CA ASN A 79 13.87 7.52 -0.75
C ASN A 79 13.74 6.04 -1.11
N VAL A 80 13.25 5.22 -0.16
CA VAL A 80 13.07 3.76 -0.35
C VAL A 80 11.64 3.36 -0.03
N ALA A 81 10.85 3.11 -1.07
CA ALA A 81 9.54 2.49 -0.91
C ALA A 81 9.63 0.96 -1.02
N VAL A 82 8.70 0.27 -0.37
CA VAL A 82 8.56 -1.19 -0.50
C VAL A 82 7.10 -1.48 -0.81
N VAL A 83 6.88 -2.20 -1.90
CA VAL A 83 5.57 -2.69 -2.32
C VAL A 83 5.60 -4.21 -2.33
N PHE A 84 4.64 -4.82 -1.63
CA PHE A 84 4.50 -6.27 -1.60
C PHE A 84 3.57 -6.72 -2.73
N LEU A 85 4.09 -7.57 -3.61
CA LEU A 85 3.33 -8.11 -4.72
C LEU A 85 2.60 -9.37 -4.25
N LYS A 86 1.28 -9.35 -4.37
CA LYS A 86 0.42 -10.48 -4.01
C LYS A 86 -0.28 -10.99 -5.27
N ASP A 87 -0.49 -12.29 -5.33
CA ASP A 87 -1.10 -12.97 -6.47
C ASP A 87 -2.64 -12.92 -6.48
N GLY A 88 -3.26 -12.20 -5.54
CA GLY A 88 -4.71 -12.14 -5.40
C GLY A 88 -5.32 -13.38 -4.72
N GLU A 89 -4.69 -14.54 -4.82
CA GLU A 89 -5.13 -15.79 -4.19
C GLU A 89 -4.69 -15.89 -2.73
N THR A 90 -3.49 -15.40 -2.40
CA THR A 90 -2.89 -15.55 -1.06
C THR A 90 -2.61 -14.21 -0.38
N TYR A 91 -3.60 -13.31 -0.39
CA TYR A 91 -3.45 -11.94 0.12
C TYR A 91 -3.14 -11.91 1.63
N PHE A 92 -4.06 -12.45 2.44
CA PHE A 92 -3.87 -12.67 3.88
C PHE A 92 -4.38 -14.04 4.28
N ARG A 93 -3.67 -14.70 5.19
CA ARG A 93 -4.24 -15.83 5.93
C ARG A 93 -4.86 -15.26 7.20
N THR A 94 -6.18 -15.42 7.34
CA THR A 94 -6.83 -15.09 8.60
C THR A 94 -6.29 -16.03 9.68
N ALA A 95 -6.11 -15.54 10.91
CA ALA A 95 -5.80 -16.40 12.05
C ALA A 95 -7.02 -17.26 12.47
N ASN A 96 -8.17 -17.03 11.84
CA ASN A 96 -9.50 -17.52 12.23
C ASN A 96 -9.84 -19.01 11.96
N PRO A 97 -9.05 -19.86 11.25
CA PRO A 97 -9.44 -21.28 11.15
C PRO A 97 -8.99 -22.10 12.37
N ARG A 98 -8.31 -21.51 13.36
CA ARG A 98 -7.86 -22.25 14.54
C ARG A 98 -8.65 -21.83 15.78
N ALA A 99 -9.43 -22.77 16.33
CA ALA A 99 -10.36 -22.64 17.45
C ALA A 99 -9.81 -22.06 18.79
N TYR A 100 -8.53 -21.68 18.85
CA TYR A 100 -7.88 -21.11 20.03
C TYR A 100 -7.83 -19.57 20.05
N VAL A 101 -8.21 -18.91 18.95
CA VAL A 101 -8.30 -17.45 18.84
C VAL A 101 -9.77 -17.04 19.00
N GLN A 102 -10.28 -17.01 20.23
CA GLN A 102 -11.69 -16.72 20.51
C GLN A 102 -11.83 -15.44 21.34
N ALA A 103 -12.76 -14.57 20.92
CA ALA A 103 -13.13 -13.32 21.61
C ALA A 103 -13.83 -13.61 22.96
N ASP A 104 -14.50 -14.75 23.08
CA ASP A 104 -15.37 -15.13 24.20
C ASP A 104 -14.57 -15.53 25.46
N GLY A 105 -13.97 -14.53 26.12
CA GLY A 105 -13.35 -14.68 27.43
C GLY A 105 -11.99 -15.39 27.46
N ARG A 106 -11.40 -15.69 26.30
CA ARG A 106 -10.09 -16.38 26.19
C ARG A 106 -8.93 -15.40 26.00
N SER A 107 -8.07 -15.61 25.00
CA SER A 107 -6.81 -14.88 24.84
C SER A 107 -6.94 -13.51 24.17
N LEU A 108 -8.10 -13.18 23.58
CA LEU A 108 -8.36 -11.92 22.86
C LEU A 108 -9.47 -11.07 23.48
N LYS A 109 -9.56 -11.04 24.81
CA LYS A 109 -10.65 -10.34 25.55
C LYS A 109 -10.86 -8.87 25.17
N LYS A 110 -9.81 -8.22 24.65
CA LYS A 110 -9.83 -6.80 24.28
C LYS A 110 -10.29 -6.54 22.85
N LEU A 111 -10.58 -7.59 22.08
CA LEU A 111 -11.01 -7.48 20.69
C LEU A 111 -12.47 -7.87 20.55
N THR A 112 -13.22 -7.11 19.74
CA THR A 112 -14.60 -7.47 19.38
C THR A 112 -14.60 -8.65 18.41
N PRO A 113 -15.72 -9.39 18.27
CA PRO A 113 -15.84 -10.47 17.28
C PRO A 113 -15.46 -10.04 15.86
N GLU A 114 -15.83 -8.83 15.44
CA GLU A 114 -15.48 -8.27 14.14
C GLU A 114 -13.98 -7.99 14.01
N GLN A 115 -13.33 -7.56 15.10
CA GLN A 115 -11.88 -7.35 15.13
C GLN A 115 -11.12 -8.68 15.10
N VAL A 116 -11.63 -9.74 15.71
CA VAL A 116 -11.03 -11.08 15.63
C VAL A 116 -10.97 -11.57 14.18
N GLN A 117 -12.02 -11.31 13.37
CA GLN A 117 -12.01 -11.63 11.94
C GLN A 117 -10.95 -10.85 11.14
N ARG A 118 -10.48 -9.70 11.68
CA ARG A 118 -9.44 -8.85 11.10
C ARG A 118 -8.03 -9.19 11.61
N VAL A 119 -7.88 -10.24 12.42
CA VAL A 119 -6.55 -10.72 12.83
C VAL A 119 -5.92 -11.52 11.69
N MET A 120 -4.82 -10.98 11.18
CA MET A 120 -4.08 -11.50 10.04
C MET A 120 -2.74 -12.10 10.47
N LEU A 121 -2.37 -13.20 9.83
CA LEU A 121 -1.03 -13.76 9.92
C LEU A 121 -0.15 -13.12 8.85
N LEU A 122 0.82 -12.33 9.29
CA LEU A 122 1.80 -11.72 8.40
C LEU A 122 2.98 -12.67 8.14
N ARG A 123 3.55 -12.59 6.94
CA ARG A 123 4.78 -13.28 6.54
C ARG A 123 5.99 -12.66 7.24
N PRO A 124 7.11 -13.40 7.39
CA PRO A 124 8.29 -12.90 8.10
C PRO A 124 8.80 -11.53 7.61
N GLU A 125 8.83 -11.30 6.30
CA GLU A 125 9.23 -10.03 5.68
C GLU A 125 8.27 -8.88 5.97
N GLU A 126 6.95 -9.14 5.98
CA GLU A 126 5.91 -8.16 6.30
C GLU A 126 6.01 -7.75 7.78
N ILE A 127 6.22 -8.71 8.67
CA ILE A 127 6.44 -8.46 10.10
C ILE A 127 7.66 -7.56 10.32
N GLN A 128 8.77 -7.84 9.64
CA GLN A 128 9.98 -7.01 9.74
C GLN A 128 9.73 -5.60 9.23
N PHE A 129 9.00 -5.47 8.12
CA PHE A 129 8.66 -4.17 7.55
C PHE A 129 7.78 -3.34 8.49
N VAL A 130 6.73 -3.95 9.06
CA VAL A 130 5.83 -3.33 10.05
C VAL A 130 6.59 -2.87 11.29
N LYS A 131 7.44 -3.74 11.86
CA LYS A 131 8.25 -3.39 13.04
C LYS A 131 9.26 -2.27 12.76
N GLY A 132 9.75 -2.17 11.53
CA GLY A 132 10.71 -1.15 11.10
C GLY A 132 10.09 0.20 10.69
N LYS A 133 8.76 0.32 10.64
CA LYS A 133 8.04 1.57 10.32
C LYS A 133 7.24 2.06 11.53
N SER A 134 7.45 3.33 11.90
CA SER A 134 6.59 4.05 12.83
C SER A 134 5.21 4.26 12.19
N GLY A 135 4.28 3.32 12.38
CA GLY A 135 2.91 3.42 11.85
C GLY A 135 2.27 2.10 11.43
N GLY A 136 3.06 1.03 11.27
CA GLY A 136 2.54 -0.31 10.96
C GLY A 136 1.85 -0.42 9.59
N THR A 137 2.20 0.45 8.66
CA THR A 137 1.58 0.52 7.34
C THR A 137 2.35 -0.30 6.31
N ILE A 138 1.64 -1.11 5.53
CA ILE A 138 2.17 -1.91 4.42
C ILE A 138 1.42 -1.57 3.13
N GLN A 139 2.16 -1.42 2.03
CA GLN A 139 1.60 -1.21 0.70
C GLN A 139 1.68 -2.51 -0.10
N TYR A 140 0.54 -2.91 -0.65
CA TYR A 140 0.37 -4.11 -1.45
C TYR A 140 -0.12 -3.75 -2.83
N TYR A 141 0.37 -4.47 -3.83
CA TYR A 141 -0.24 -4.46 -5.14
C TYR A 141 -1.45 -5.41 -5.16
N GLN A 142 -2.61 -4.92 -5.62
CA GLN A 142 -3.79 -5.73 -5.85
C GLN A 142 -3.99 -5.91 -7.36
N PRO A 143 -3.83 -7.13 -7.91
CA PRO A 143 -4.10 -7.37 -9.32
C PRO A 143 -5.59 -7.28 -9.64
N LYS A 144 -5.89 -6.98 -10.90
CA LYS A 144 -7.25 -7.04 -11.42
C LYS A 144 -7.82 -8.45 -11.25
N SER A 145 -9.03 -8.54 -10.72
CA SER A 145 -9.82 -9.76 -10.63
C SER A 145 -11.27 -9.51 -11.02
N ALA A 146 -12.09 -10.55 -11.13
CA ALA A 146 -13.50 -10.40 -11.47
C ALA A 146 -14.29 -9.50 -10.51
N ARG A 147 -13.82 -9.34 -9.26
CA ARG A 147 -14.51 -8.57 -8.21
C ARG A 147 -13.80 -7.28 -7.82
N LEU A 148 -12.51 -7.15 -8.16
CA LEU A 148 -11.66 -6.09 -7.66
C LEU A 148 -10.85 -5.48 -8.78
N ASP A 149 -10.86 -4.16 -8.83
CA ASP A 149 -9.99 -3.41 -9.72
C ASP A 149 -8.53 -3.47 -9.26
N GLU A 150 -7.66 -3.31 -10.24
CA GLU A 150 -6.24 -3.15 -10.04
C GLU A 150 -5.94 -1.84 -9.30
N CYS A 151 -5.17 -1.92 -8.22
CA CYS A 151 -4.79 -0.75 -7.44
C CYS A 151 -3.61 -1.03 -6.50
N LEU A 152 -3.01 0.04 -5.97
CA LEU A 152 -2.15 -0.06 -4.81
C LEU A 152 -3.04 0.05 -3.56
N VAL A 153 -2.91 -0.90 -2.64
CA VAL A 153 -3.69 -0.94 -1.41
C VAL A 153 -2.77 -0.74 -0.22
N GLU A 154 -3.13 0.20 0.63
CA GLU A 154 -2.43 0.47 1.88
C GLU A 154 -3.20 -0.14 3.04
N TYR A 155 -2.55 -1.01 3.81
CA TYR A 155 -3.10 -1.58 5.04
C TYR A 155 -2.35 -1.06 6.26
N LYS A 156 -3.11 -0.66 7.28
CA LYS A 156 -2.60 -0.30 8.59
C LYS A 156 -2.81 -1.45 9.57
N PHE A 157 -1.71 -1.88 10.20
CA PHE A 157 -1.71 -2.96 11.17
C PHE A 157 -1.36 -2.46 12.57
N GLN A 158 -1.94 -3.12 13.56
CA GLN A 158 -1.58 -3.01 14.96
C GLN A 158 -1.19 -4.36 15.51
N THR A 159 -0.28 -4.37 16.48
CA THR A 159 0.14 -5.61 17.13
C THR A 159 -0.97 -6.11 18.04
N VAL A 160 -1.31 -7.40 17.94
CA VAL A 160 -2.29 -8.03 18.83
C VAL A 160 -1.66 -8.23 20.22
N GLN A 161 -2.42 -7.94 21.27
CA GLN A 161 -2.06 -8.24 22.65
C GLN A 161 -2.91 -9.41 23.13
N PHE A 162 -2.26 -10.49 23.58
CA PHE A 162 -2.97 -11.60 24.19
C PHE A 162 -3.11 -11.39 25.69
N ASP A 163 -4.33 -11.57 26.17
CA ASP A 163 -4.70 -11.45 27.58
C ASP A 163 -4.99 -12.85 28.15
N TYR A 164 -4.06 -13.37 28.95
CA TYR A 164 -4.17 -14.69 29.56
C TYR A 164 -4.64 -14.64 31.02
N SER A 165 -5.15 -13.51 31.50
CA SER A 165 -5.61 -13.33 32.89
C SER A 165 -6.66 -14.36 33.38
N HIS A 166 -7.29 -15.12 32.49
CA HIS A 166 -8.21 -16.21 32.85
C HIS A 166 -7.50 -17.52 33.26
N VAL A 167 -6.22 -17.68 32.96
CA VAL A 167 -5.44 -18.88 33.29
C VAL A 167 -4.76 -18.63 34.64
N GLY A 168 -5.46 -18.97 35.73
CA GLY A 168 -4.88 -18.98 37.07
C GLY A 168 -4.39 -20.38 37.40
N ASP A 169 -3.07 -20.57 37.45
CA ASP A 169 -2.46 -21.75 38.06
C ASP A 169 -1.29 -21.29 38.91
N ASP A 170 -1.23 -21.70 40.18
CA ASP A 170 -0.29 -21.18 41.20
C ASP A 170 1.20 -21.42 40.85
N ARG A 171 1.48 -22.19 39.79
CA ARG A 171 2.83 -22.50 39.30
C ARG A 171 3.31 -21.61 38.15
N PHE A 172 2.42 -20.99 37.39
CA PHE A 172 2.77 -20.15 36.24
C PHE A 172 1.85 -18.93 36.19
N GLN A 173 2.38 -17.76 36.53
CA GLN A 173 1.61 -16.52 36.38
C GLN A 173 1.19 -16.32 34.90
N PRO A 174 -0.09 -16.00 34.63
CA PRO A 174 -0.53 -15.71 33.26
C PRO A 174 0.23 -14.51 32.70
N LEU A 175 1.10 -14.77 31.74
CA LEU A 175 1.88 -13.75 31.06
C LEU A 175 1.10 -13.21 29.87
N ASN A 176 0.46 -12.07 30.06
CA ASN A 176 -0.01 -11.24 28.94
C ASN A 176 1.17 -11.00 28.00
N ARG A 177 0.97 -11.27 26.70
CA ARG A 177 2.06 -11.24 25.73
C ARG A 177 1.64 -10.56 24.44
N THR A 178 2.56 -9.78 23.90
CA THR A 178 2.43 -9.21 22.57
C THR A 178 2.63 -10.29 21.51
N SER A 179 1.75 -10.34 20.51
CA SER A 179 1.87 -11.32 19.44
C SER A 179 3.12 -11.06 18.58
N VAL A 180 3.81 -12.15 18.24
CA VAL A 180 4.99 -12.10 17.38
C VAL A 180 4.63 -12.18 15.89
N ARG A 181 3.44 -12.70 15.57
CA ARG A 181 3.04 -13.06 14.19
C ARG A 181 1.66 -12.55 13.78
N GLU A 182 0.78 -12.32 14.75
CA GLU A 182 -0.60 -11.91 14.51
C GLU A 182 -0.74 -10.41 14.66
N TYR A 183 -1.39 -9.81 13.67
CA TYR A 183 -1.59 -8.38 13.58
C TYR A 183 -3.05 -8.09 13.29
N LEU A 184 -3.59 -7.10 13.98
CA LEU A 184 -4.93 -6.60 13.76
C LEU A 184 -4.89 -5.62 12.59
N TRP A 185 -5.65 -5.89 11.54
CA TRP A 185 -5.91 -4.92 10.49
C TRP A 185 -6.91 -3.87 10.99
N VAL A 186 -6.49 -2.60 11.04
CA VAL A 186 -7.28 -1.47 11.57
C VAL A 186 -7.68 -0.42 10.53
N GLY A 187 -7.08 -0.44 9.34
CA GLY A 187 -7.40 0.49 8.27
C GLY A 187 -6.94 -0.02 6.91
N LYS A 188 -7.72 0.27 5.86
CA LYS A 188 -7.42 -0.05 4.47
C LYS A 188 -7.74 1.16 3.62
N GLN A 189 -6.87 1.45 2.67
CA GLN A 189 -7.08 2.51 1.69
C GLN A 189 -6.69 2.00 0.30
N ASP A 190 -7.64 2.06 -0.63
CA ASP A 190 -7.45 1.65 -2.02
C ASP A 190 -7.09 2.86 -2.87
N HIS A 191 -6.07 2.71 -3.71
CA HIS A 191 -5.55 3.82 -4.51
C HIS A 191 -5.37 3.44 -5.97
N LYS A 192 -6.23 4.03 -6.79
CA LYS A 192 -6.24 3.92 -8.25
C LYS A 192 -5.61 5.14 -8.93
N GLY A 193 -5.32 6.17 -8.15
CA GLY A 193 -4.80 7.44 -8.62
C GLY A 193 -3.30 7.43 -8.83
N THR A 194 -2.80 8.62 -9.07
CA THR A 194 -1.41 8.90 -9.37
C THR A 194 -0.49 8.66 -8.16
N LEU A 195 0.72 8.14 -8.41
CA LEU A 195 1.70 7.80 -7.38
C LEU A 195 2.94 8.69 -7.47
N LYS A 196 3.47 9.10 -6.31
CA LYS A 196 4.80 9.70 -6.18
C LYS A 196 5.64 8.93 -5.19
N LEU A 197 6.96 8.99 -5.31
CA LEU A 197 7.84 8.46 -4.29
C LEU A 197 7.98 9.47 -3.16
N GLY A 198 7.42 9.13 -2.00
CA GLY A 198 7.55 9.91 -0.78
C GLY A 198 8.69 9.43 0.09
N ASN A 199 8.79 10.02 1.29
CA ASN A 199 9.75 9.58 2.30
C ASN A 199 9.36 8.19 2.81
N ARG A 200 9.96 7.16 2.19
CA ARG A 200 9.87 5.73 2.55
C ARG A 200 8.54 5.02 2.20
N ALA A 201 7.72 5.60 1.34
CA ALA A 201 6.48 5.02 0.86
C ALA A 201 6.10 5.61 -0.50
N LEU A 202 5.23 4.93 -1.25
CA LEU A 202 4.53 5.57 -2.36
C LEU A 202 3.42 6.45 -1.78
N ILE A 203 3.39 7.71 -2.15
CA ILE A 203 2.36 8.67 -1.74
C ILE A 203 1.36 8.83 -2.87
N PHE A 204 0.11 8.94 -2.45
CA PHE A 204 -1.02 9.12 -3.33
C PHE A 204 -1.16 10.61 -3.59
N VAL A 205 -1.05 10.98 -4.86
CA VAL A 205 -1.32 12.35 -5.27
C VAL A 205 -2.82 12.41 -5.59
N PRO A 206 -3.60 13.22 -4.87
CA PRO A 206 -4.99 13.44 -5.24
C PRO A 206 -4.99 13.93 -6.69
N THR A 207 -5.73 13.26 -7.56
CA THR A 207 -5.97 13.78 -8.90
C THR A 207 -6.53 15.19 -8.74
N PRO A 208 -5.91 16.24 -9.30
CA PRO A 208 -6.49 17.56 -9.22
C PRO A 208 -7.88 17.45 -9.82
N THR A 209 -8.91 17.63 -8.99
CA THR A 209 -10.26 17.84 -9.49
C THR A 209 -10.13 19.04 -10.40
N ARG A 210 -10.21 18.82 -11.72
CA ARG A 210 -10.40 19.94 -12.65
C ARG A 210 -11.52 20.78 -12.04
N PRO A 211 -11.32 22.08 -11.77
CA PRO A 211 -12.44 22.90 -11.40
C PRO A 211 -13.47 22.65 -12.50
N VAL A 212 -14.62 22.10 -12.11
CA VAL A 212 -15.77 22.06 -13.00
C VAL A 212 -15.94 23.54 -13.32
N HIS A 213 -15.56 23.95 -14.53
CA HIS A 213 -15.96 25.23 -15.04
C HIS A 213 -17.48 25.18 -14.89
N ALA A 214 -18.00 25.88 -13.88
CA ALA A 214 -19.37 26.27 -13.85
C ALA A 214 -19.58 26.86 -15.24
N CYS A 215 -20.33 26.13 -16.08
CA CYS A 215 -20.88 26.70 -17.28
C CYS A 215 -21.61 27.92 -16.76
N ALA A 216 -20.99 29.09 -16.94
CA ALA A 216 -21.70 30.33 -16.79
C ALA A 216 -22.87 30.18 -17.75
N ASP A 217 -24.07 30.14 -17.19
CA ASP A 217 -25.31 30.36 -17.91
C ASP A 217 -25.09 31.59 -18.79
N MET A 218 -24.75 31.37 -20.06
CA MET A 218 -25.00 32.34 -21.10
C MET A 218 -26.51 32.38 -21.21
N ARG A 219 -27.13 33.30 -20.46
CA ARG A 219 -28.49 33.71 -20.73
C ARG A 219 -28.47 34.37 -22.10
N ASP A 220 -29.14 33.71 -23.03
CA ASP A 220 -29.74 34.31 -24.21
C ASP A 220 -30.63 35.47 -23.74
N GLU A 221 -30.16 36.72 -23.81
CA GLU A 221 -31.06 37.87 -23.86
C GLU A 221 -30.56 38.86 -24.92
N ASP A 222 -31.48 39.11 -25.86
CA ASP A 222 -31.65 40.31 -26.68
C ASP A 222 -30.82 40.48 -27.96
N VAL A 223 -31.17 39.64 -28.94
CA VAL A 223 -31.19 40.03 -30.36
C VAL A 223 -32.31 41.05 -30.57
N ASN A 224 -32.02 42.35 -30.41
CA ASN A 224 -32.91 43.40 -30.89
C ASN A 224 -32.61 43.71 -32.36
N PHE A 225 -33.44 43.11 -33.22
CA PHE A 225 -33.60 43.42 -34.63
C PHE A 225 -34.39 44.74 -34.74
N LEU A 226 -33.75 45.84 -35.13
CA LEU A 226 -34.44 47.01 -35.69
C LEU A 226 -33.93 47.22 -37.11
N GLY A 227 -34.78 46.83 -38.06
CA GLY A 227 -34.57 47.04 -39.49
C GLY A 227 -34.69 48.52 -39.88
N PRO A 228 -34.21 48.88 -41.08
CA PRO A 228 -34.32 50.24 -41.59
C PRO A 228 -35.77 50.54 -42.01
N GLN A 229 -36.28 51.70 -41.60
CA GLN A 229 -37.46 52.32 -42.19
C GLN A 229 -37.01 53.24 -43.31
N ASP A 230 -37.11 52.74 -44.55
CA ASP A 230 -37.24 53.58 -45.74
C ASP A 230 -38.70 53.46 -46.19
N ASP A 231 -39.43 54.58 -46.23
CA ASP A 231 -40.04 55.10 -47.47
C ASP A 231 -41.10 56.21 -47.25
N VAL A 232 -41.17 57.06 -48.28
CA VAL A 232 -42.22 58.01 -48.70
C VAL A 232 -42.28 59.36 -47.95
N ALA A 233 -42.18 60.56 -48.55
CA ALA A 233 -42.41 61.04 -49.92
C ALA A 233 -41.46 62.20 -50.27
#